data_AF-A0A0P0M1N7-F1
#
_entry.id   AF-A0A0P0M1N7-F1
#
_cell.length_a   1.000
_cell.length_b   1.000
_cell.length_c   1.000
_cell.angle_alpha   90.00
_cell.angle_beta   90.00
_cell.angle_gamma   90.00
#
_symmetry.space_group_name_H-M   'P 1'
#
loop_
_entity.id
_entity.type
_entity.pdbx_description
1 polymer ?
#
loop_
_entity_poly.entity_id
_entity_poly.type
_entity_poly.pdbx_seq_one_letter_code
_entity_poly.pdbx_strand_id
1 'polypeptide(L)'
;MKSCLSAVSIQALTDCSVYEISRHDIIECWETNMETQRLGRYVAENLYEMVYERLLDSYCTPEIRYQRLMKRCPDLKDTVPLKSIASFLGVTPETVSRIRRKLEK
;
A
#
# COMPACT_ATOMS: atom_id res chain seq x y z
N MET A 1 -16.25 -10.78 18.74
CA MET A 1 -15.55 -11.44 17.62
C MET A 1 -14.28 -12.06 18.18
N LYS A 2 -14.03 -13.36 17.94
CA LYS A 2 -12.80 -14.05 18.40
C LYS A 2 -11.56 -13.36 17.82
N SER A 3 -10.48 -13.28 18.60
CA SER A 3 -9.18 -12.78 18.12
C SER A 3 -8.68 -13.68 16.98
N CYS A 4 -8.77 -13.19 15.75
CA CYS A 4 -8.10 -13.83 14.63
C CYS A 4 -6.64 -13.34 14.60
N LEU A 5 -5.71 -14.29 14.46
CA LEU A 5 -4.32 -13.97 14.18
C LEU A 5 -4.23 -13.20 12.85
N SER A 6 -3.32 -12.24 12.77
CA SER A 6 -3.07 -11.52 11.51
C SER A 6 -2.64 -12.50 10.42
N ALA A 7 -3.19 -12.35 9.22
CA ALA A 7 -2.83 -13.18 8.07
C ALA A 7 -1.42 -12.89 7.54
N VAL A 8 -0.87 -11.72 7.87
CA VAL A 8 0.44 -11.24 7.44
C VAL A 8 1.17 -10.53 8.58
N SER A 9 2.50 -10.51 8.52
CA SER A 9 3.34 -9.64 9.35
C SER A 9 3.77 -8.40 8.58
N ILE A 10 4.10 -7.34 9.32
CA ILE A 10 4.64 -6.10 8.77
C ILE A 10 6.03 -5.92 9.36
N GLN A 11 6.99 -5.56 8.52
CA GLN A 11 8.37 -5.28 8.92
C GLN A 11 8.82 -3.94 8.35
N ALA A 12 9.42 -3.10 9.19
CA ALA A 12 10.04 -1.87 8.75
C ALA A 12 11.28 -2.16 7.89
N LEU A 13 11.40 -1.51 6.73
CA LEU A 13 12.56 -1.63 5.85
C LEU A 13 13.68 -0.63 6.21
N THR A 14 13.31 0.45 6.88
CA THR A 14 14.17 1.53 7.35
C THR A 14 13.74 1.94 8.75
N ASP A 15 14.57 2.69 9.45
CA ASP A 15 14.19 3.29 10.73
C ASP A 15 12.93 4.15 10.54
N CYS A 16 11.90 3.89 11.35
CA CYS A 16 10.64 4.58 11.27
C CYS A 16 9.96 4.67 12.63
N SER A 17 9.01 5.59 12.73
CA SER A 17 8.08 5.69 13.86
C SER A 17 6.68 5.36 13.36
N VAL A 18 5.96 4.55 14.12
CA VAL A 18 4.60 4.11 13.77
C VAL A 18 3.66 4.54 14.89
N TYR A 19 2.49 5.06 14.50
CA TYR A 19 1.40 5.32 15.43
C TYR A 19 0.48 4.10 15.47
N GLU A 20 0.24 3.58 16.67
CA GLU A 20 -0.66 2.46 16.91
C GLU A 20 -1.92 2.96 17.62
N ILE A 21 -3.06 2.41 17.22
CA ILE A 21 -4.33 2.59 17.93
C ILE A 21 -4.99 1.22 18.10
N SER A 22 -5.52 0.96 19.29
CA SER A 22 -6.20 -0.31 19.52
C SER A 22 -7.52 -0.35 18.74
N ARG A 23 -7.93 -1.56 18.35
CA ARG A 23 -9.24 -1.77 17.71
C ARG A 23 -10.39 -1.31 18.61
N HIS A 24 -10.21 -1.37 19.94
CA HIS A 24 -11.23 -0.95 20.88
C HIS A 24 -11.42 0.57 20.82
N ASP A 25 -10.33 1.32 20.97
CA ASP A 25 -10.36 2.78 21.04
C ASP A 25 -10.88 3.42 19.75
N ILE A 26 -10.49 2.87 18.59
CA ILE A 26 -10.98 3.39 17.31
C ILE A 26 -12.48 3.16 17.11
N ILE A 27 -13.00 2.01 17.57
CA ILE A 27 -14.44 1.71 17.48
C ILE A 27 -15.23 2.61 18.42
N GLU A 28 -14.76 2.78 19.66
CA GLU A 28 -15.38 3.70 20.62
C GLU A 28 -15.38 5.14 20.10
N CYS A 29 -14.27 5.57 19.49
CA CYS A 29 -14.18 6.87 18.83
C CYS A 29 -15.23 7.03 17.74
N TRP A 30 -15.41 6.04 16.86
CA TRP A 30 -16.42 6.11 15.81
C TRP A 30 -17.84 6.22 16.37
N GLU A 31 -18.16 5.52 17.46
CA GLU A 31 -19.49 5.52 18.08
C GLU A 31 -19.78 6.75 18.95
N THR A 32 -18.84 7.70 19.09
CA THR A 32 -19.01 8.86 19.97
C THR A 32 -20.07 9.85 19.46
N ASN A 33 -20.08 10.17 18.17
CA ASN A 33 -21.07 11.07 17.56
C ASN A 33 -21.19 10.89 16.04
N MET A 34 -22.10 11.65 15.42
CA MET A 34 -22.33 11.55 13.96
C MET A 34 -21.13 12.04 13.12
N GLU A 35 -20.30 12.96 13.62
CA GLU A 35 -19.09 13.41 12.91
C GLU A 35 -18.04 12.29 12.86
N THR A 36 -17.82 11.60 13.98
CA THR A 36 -16.87 10.48 14.05
C THR A 36 -17.32 9.29 13.23
N GLN A 37 -18.63 8.99 13.18
CA GLN A 37 -19.16 7.97 12.27
C GLN A 37 -18.97 8.35 10.80
N ARG A 38 -19.17 9.62 10.43
CA ARG A 38 -18.91 10.11 9.07
C ARG A 38 -17.42 10.00 8.70
N LEU A 39 -16.53 10.33 9.64
CA LEU A 39 -15.09 10.15 9.47
C LEU A 39 -14.75 8.67 9.24
N GLY A 40 -15.30 7.76 10.06
CA GLY A 40 -15.11 6.32 9.89
C GLY A 40 -15.58 5.82 8.51
N ARG A 41 -16.74 6.30 8.03
CA ARG A 41 -17.23 5.98 6.69
C ARG A 41 -16.28 6.49 5.60
N TYR A 42 -15.82 7.74 5.69
CA TYR A 42 -14.88 8.31 4.73
C TYR A 42 -13.58 7.51 4.67
N VAL A 43 -13.02 7.13 5.83
CA VAL A 43 -11.82 6.28 5.89
C VAL A 43 -12.07 4.92 5.21
N ALA A 44 -13.22 4.29 5.47
CA ALA A 44 -13.57 3.02 4.85
C ALA A 44 -13.72 3.12 3.31
N GLU A 45 -14.38 4.18 2.83
CA GLU A 45 -14.53 4.46 1.39
C GLU A 45 -13.17 4.67 0.70
N ASN A 46 -12.26 5.45 1.31
CA ASN A 46 -10.91 5.66 0.80
C ASN A 46 -10.08 4.36 0.78
N LEU A 47 -10.21 3.52 1.82
CA LEU A 47 -9.55 2.22 1.84
C LEU A 47 -10.08 1.31 0.72
N TYR A 48 -11.38 1.33 0.47
CA TYR A 48 -11.99 0.58 -0.63
C TYR A 48 -11.49 1.07 -1.99
N GLU A 49 -11.47 2.38 -2.22
CA GLU A 49 -10.93 2.98 -3.45
C GLU A 49 -9.48 2.56 -3.68
N MET A 50 -8.63 2.62 -2.64
CA MET A 50 -7.23 2.19 -2.73
C MET A 50 -7.09 0.71 -3.11
N VAL A 51 -7.95 -0.17 -2.56
CA VAL A 51 -7.95 -1.61 -2.92
C VAL A 51 -8.42 -1.80 -4.35
N TYR A 52 -9.45 -1.07 -4.77
CA TYR A 52 -10.00 -1.14 -6.12
C TYR A 52 -8.99 -0.64 -7.18
N GLU A 53 -8.30 0.46 -6.93
CA GLU A 53 -7.21 0.94 -7.79
C GLU A 53 -6.10 -0.10 -7.96
N ARG A 54 -5.69 -0.76 -6.86
CA ARG A 54 -4.69 -1.84 -6.91
C ARG A 54 -5.17 -3.04 -7.72
N LEU A 55 -6.46 -3.37 -7.63
CA LEU A 55 -7.08 -4.40 -8.46
C LEU A 55 -7.05 -3.99 -9.95
N LEU A 56 -7.41 -2.76 -10.28
CA LEU A 56 -7.35 -2.25 -11.66
C LEU A 56 -5.92 -2.23 -12.21
N ASP A 57 -4.94 -1.84 -11.38
CA ASP A 57 -3.52 -1.89 -11.73
C ASP A 57 -3.07 -3.31 -12.08
N SER A 58 -3.65 -4.37 -11.48
CA SER A 58 -3.30 -5.75 -11.80
C SER A 58 -3.57 -6.15 -13.25
N TYR A 59 -4.50 -5.47 -13.93
CA TYR A 59 -4.81 -5.68 -15.35
C TYR A 59 -3.87 -4.91 -16.30
N CYS A 60 -3.07 -3.99 -15.77
CA CYS A 60 -2.13 -3.19 -16.56
C CYS A 60 -0.81 -3.93 -16.80
N THR A 61 -0.07 -3.51 -17.82
CA THR A 61 1.26 -4.06 -18.09
C THR A 61 2.23 -3.73 -16.94
N PRO A 62 3.25 -4.57 -16.69
CA PRO A 62 4.26 -4.30 -15.67
C PRO A 62 4.93 -2.93 -15.79
N GLU A 63 5.12 -2.44 -17.02
CA GLU A 63 5.70 -1.12 -17.29
C GLU A 63 4.79 0.02 -16.79
N ILE A 64 3.49 -0.05 -17.08
CA ILE A 64 2.51 0.94 -16.59
C ILE A 64 2.44 0.91 -15.07
N ARG A 65 2.38 -0.29 -14.47
CA ARG A 65 2.34 -0.45 -13.01
C ARG A 65 3.58 0.12 -12.34
N TYR A 66 4.76 -0.11 -12.93
CA TYR A 66 6.02 0.48 -12.46
C TYR A 66 5.98 2.01 -12.53
N GLN A 67 5.56 2.59 -13.66
CA GLN A 67 5.47 4.04 -13.84
C GLN A 67 4.50 4.68 -12.84
N ARG A 68 3.31 4.09 -12.64
CA ARG A 68 2.33 4.56 -11.65
C ARG A 68 2.90 4.52 -10.24
N LEU A 69 3.59 3.44 -9.87
CA LEU A 69 4.23 3.30 -8.57
C LEU A 69 5.30 4.39 -8.35
N MET A 70 6.17 4.63 -9.34
CA MET A 70 7.20 5.67 -9.25
C MET A 70 6.61 7.08 -9.24
N LYS A 71 5.48 7.31 -9.91
CA LYS A 71 4.77 8.60 -9.85
C LYS A 71 4.17 8.84 -8.45
N ARG A 72 3.65 7.80 -7.81
CA ARG A 72 3.07 7.87 -6.46
C ARG A 72 4.14 8.00 -5.37
N CYS A 73 5.26 7.28 -5.52
CA CYS A 73 6.37 7.28 -4.57
C CYS A 73 7.71 7.45 -5.32
N PRO A 74 8.12 8.69 -5.63
CA PRO A 74 9.33 8.96 -6.42
C PRO A 74 10.61 8.39 -5.81
N ASP A 75 10.72 8.44 -4.48
CA ASP A 75 11.92 8.04 -3.72
C ASP A 75 11.98 6.54 -3.44
N LEU A 76 10.97 5.77 -3.88
CA LEU A 76 10.86 4.34 -3.58
C LEU A 76 12.00 3.53 -4.17
N LYS A 77 12.51 3.96 -5.34
CA LYS A 77 13.60 3.27 -6.04
C LYS A 77 14.92 3.30 -5.26
N ASP A 78 15.11 4.30 -4.40
CA ASP A 78 16.36 4.55 -3.67
C ASP A 78 16.29 3.99 -2.24
N THR A 79 15.08 3.81 -1.71
CA THR A 79 14.83 3.34 -0.34
C THR A 79 14.48 1.86 -0.24
N VAL A 80 13.99 1.25 -1.33
CA VAL A 80 13.49 -0.13 -1.33
C VAL A 80 14.30 -1.03 -2.27
N PRO A 81 14.71 -2.24 -1.81
CA PRO A 81 15.39 -3.20 -2.66
C PRO A 81 14.59 -3.55 -3.93
N LEU A 82 15.28 -3.69 -5.06
CA LEU A 82 14.67 -4.03 -6.36
C LEU A 82 13.78 -5.28 -6.27
N LYS A 83 14.20 -6.29 -5.50
CA LYS A 83 13.44 -7.52 -5.28
C LYS A 83 12.07 -7.27 -4.63
N SER A 84 11.99 -6.36 -3.66
CA SER A 84 10.74 -6.00 -3.00
C SER A 84 9.81 -5.23 -3.94
N ILE A 85 10.36 -4.34 -4.77
CA ILE A 85 9.61 -3.64 -5.81
C ILE A 85 9.05 -4.64 -6.84
N ALA A 86 9.87 -5.59 -7.29
CA ALA A 86 9.46 -6.63 -8.23
C ALA A 86 8.36 -7.53 -7.65
N SER A 87 8.52 -7.96 -6.38
CA SER A 87 7.50 -8.73 -5.66
C SER A 87 6.18 -7.97 -5.54
N PHE A 88 6.22 -6.67 -5.21
CA PHE A 88 5.03 -5.82 -5.13
C PHE A 88 4.33 -5.70 -6.50
N LEU A 89 5.12 -5.58 -7.57
CA LEU A 89 4.63 -5.55 -8.95
C LEU A 89 4.26 -6.94 -9.49
N GLY A 90 4.42 -8.03 -8.73
CA GLY A 90 4.10 -9.38 -9.19
C GLY A 90 4.90 -9.82 -10.42
N VAL A 91 6.14 -9.35 -10.56
CA VAL A 91 7.05 -9.70 -11.68
C VAL A 91 8.43 -10.06 -11.14
N THR A 92 9.30 -10.56 -12.02
CA THR A 92 10.68 -10.88 -11.63
C THR A 92 11.55 -9.62 -11.51
N PRO A 93 12.62 -9.64 -10.69
CA PRO A 93 13.57 -8.52 -10.59
C PRO A 93 14.19 -8.12 -11.94
N GLU A 94 14.44 -9.09 -12.83
CA GLU A 94 14.97 -8.86 -14.18
C GLU A 94 13.99 -8.06 -15.04
N THR A 95 12.69 -8.31 -14.87
CA THR A 95 11.64 -7.57 -15.58
C THR A 95 11.65 -6.10 -15.18
N VAL A 96 11.76 -5.80 -13.88
CA VAL A 96 11.85 -4.41 -13.38
C VAL A 96 13.15 -3.74 -13.83
N SER A 97 14.27 -4.47 -13.80
CA SER A 97 15.55 -3.99 -14.32
C SER A 97 15.47 -3.58 -15.80
N ARG A 98 14.80 -4.41 -16.63
CA ARG A 98 14.57 -4.11 -18.04
C ARG A 98 13.70 -2.86 -18.24
N ILE A 99 12.66 -2.70 -17.43
CA ILE A 99 11.79 -1.50 -17.47
C ILE A 99 12.60 -0.25 -17.14
N ARG A 100 13.39 -0.26 -16.05
CA ARG A 100 14.24 0.89 -15.66
C ARG A 100 15.16 1.34 -16.79
N ARG A 101 15.91 0.39 -17.38
CA ARG A 101 16.83 0.69 -18.49
C ARG A 101 16.14 1.28 -19.73
N LYS A 102 14.88 0.90 -19.98
CA LYS A 102 14.10 1.42 -21.11
C LYS A 102 13.68 2.88 -20.88
N LEU A 103 13.43 3.26 -19.62
CA LEU A 103 12.96 4.60 -19.23
C LEU A 103 14.11 5.61 -19.03
N GLU A 104 15.35 5.14 -18.85
CA GLU A 104 16.56 5.98 -18.79
C GLU A 104 17.10 6.40 -20.17
N LYS A 105 16.46 5.93 -21.25
CA LYS A 105 16.72 6.37 -22.63
C LYS A 105 15.77 7.49 -23.02
#